data_AF-A0A355SHI5-F1
#
_entry.id   AF-A0A355SHI5-F1
#
_cell.length_a   1.000
_cell.length_b   1.000
_cell.length_c   1.000
_cell.angle_alpha   90.00
_cell.angle_beta   90.00
_cell.angle_gamma   90.00
#
_symmetry.space_group_name_H-M   'P 1'
#
loop_
_entity.id
_entity.type
_entity.pdbx_description
1 polymer ?
#
loop_
_entity_poly.entity_id
_entity_poly.type
_entity_poly.pdbx_seq_one_letter_code
_entity_poly.pdbx_strand_id
1 'polypeptide(L)'
;MYKEQHKKSCTFTARKNMKKEKGILVASFGTTCVNALKSCIESIENRIRDSYSDYEIRRAFTSGIVIKKLKNRYGMEICGVDKALQKMKNDGFEEVIVQPLHIIPGTEYEDIKEVVEKYAKGKVFKKIMLGKPALFSYDDYIAVVDAIKAQL
;
A
#
# COMPACT_ATOMS: atom_id res chain seq x y z
N MET A 1 7.43 12.99 21.42
CA MET A 1 8.58 12.35 20.74
C MET A 1 8.31 11.80 19.32
N TYR A 2 7.08 11.86 18.77
CA TYR A 2 6.81 11.46 17.37
C TYR A 2 6.82 12.61 16.33
N LYS A 3 6.87 13.86 16.78
CA LYS A 3 6.63 15.05 15.94
C LYS A 3 7.77 15.40 14.98
N GLU A 4 8.99 14.90 15.20
CA GLU A 4 10.16 15.31 14.40
C GLU A 4 10.65 14.26 13.40
N GLN A 5 10.39 12.98 13.61
CA GLN A 5 10.98 11.92 12.76
C GLN A 5 10.20 11.61 11.47
N HIS A 6 8.95 12.09 11.32
CA HIS A 6 8.10 11.70 10.19
C HIS A 6 7.36 12.84 9.47
N LYS A 7 7.93 14.06 9.50
CA LYS A 7 7.52 15.18 8.61
C LYS A 7 7.67 14.84 7.10
N LYS A 8 8.27 13.68 6.78
CA LYS A 8 8.53 13.17 5.42
C LYS A 8 7.64 11.97 5.01
N SER A 9 6.49 11.74 5.65
CA SER A 9 5.67 10.55 5.34
C SER A 9 5.05 10.55 3.92
N CYS A 10 5.18 11.64 3.17
CA CYS A 10 4.76 11.74 1.76
C CYS A 10 5.88 12.16 0.80
N THR A 11 7.12 12.33 1.29
CA THR A 11 8.27 12.75 0.49
C THR A 11 9.42 11.77 0.69
N PHE A 12 9.53 10.82 -0.24
CA PHE A 12 10.70 9.96 -0.33
C PHE A 12 11.84 10.74 -1.00
N THR A 13 12.97 10.86 -0.30
CA THR A 13 14.22 11.31 -0.92
C THR A 13 14.64 10.30 -1.97
N ALA A 14 14.57 10.71 -3.23
CA ALA A 14 15.00 9.90 -4.37
C ALA A 14 16.46 9.46 -4.17
N ARG A 15 16.70 8.14 -4.12
CA ARG A 15 18.02 7.62 -4.45
C ARG A 15 18.22 7.82 -5.95
N LYS A 16 19.29 8.54 -6.31
CA LYS A 16 19.66 8.88 -7.69
C LYS A 16 20.08 7.59 -8.39
N ASN A 17 19.47 7.28 -9.54
CA ASN A 17 19.73 6.15 -10.46
C ASN A 17 19.16 4.76 -10.09
N MET A 18 17.83 4.63 -10.05
CA MET A 18 17.17 3.38 -10.45
C MET A 18 16.21 3.70 -11.59
N LYS A 19 16.01 2.79 -12.55
CA LYS A 19 14.94 2.89 -13.55
C LYS A 19 13.60 2.95 -12.81
N LYS A 20 13.10 4.16 -12.52
CA LYS A 20 11.86 4.44 -11.77
C LYS A 20 10.59 4.12 -12.56
N GLU A 21 10.62 3.07 -13.35
CA GLU A 21 9.50 2.69 -14.20
C GLU A 21 8.52 1.79 -13.42
N LYS A 22 8.98 1.11 -12.35
CA LYS A 22 8.20 0.08 -11.65
C LYS A 22 7.94 0.41 -10.18
N GLY A 23 6.69 0.29 -9.75
CA GLY A 23 6.29 0.59 -8.38
C GLY A 23 5.26 -0.40 -7.83
N ILE A 24 5.30 -0.59 -6.50
CA ILE A 24 4.27 -1.33 -5.77
C ILE A 24 3.59 -0.37 -4.80
N LEU A 25 2.29 -0.20 -4.95
CA LEU A 25 1.44 0.52 -4.01
C LEU A 25 0.83 -0.48 -3.02
N VAL A 26 1.33 -0.46 -1.78
CA VAL A 26 0.78 -1.26 -0.68
C VAL A 26 -0.39 -0.52 -0.07
N ALA A 27 -1.58 -1.11 -0.17
CA ALA A 27 -2.84 -0.52 0.30
C ALA A 27 -3.38 -1.27 1.51
N SER A 28 -3.65 -0.58 2.62
CA SER A 28 -4.25 -1.17 3.81
C SER A 28 -5.42 -0.33 4.32
N PHE A 29 -6.25 -0.87 5.20
CA PHE A 29 -7.26 -0.07 5.90
C PHE A 29 -6.62 1.12 6.65
N GLY A 30 -5.45 0.87 7.24
CA GLY A 30 -4.71 1.79 8.07
C GLY A 30 -5.08 1.67 9.54
N THR A 31 -4.31 2.33 10.41
CA THR A 31 -4.60 2.39 11.84
C THR A 31 -4.17 3.74 12.41
N THR A 32 -4.88 4.20 13.45
CA THR A 32 -4.49 5.40 14.21
C THR A 32 -3.55 5.09 15.36
N CYS A 33 -3.34 3.80 15.68
CA CYS A 33 -2.36 3.34 16.65
C CYS A 33 -0.98 3.26 16.01
N VAL A 34 -0.08 4.16 16.41
CA VAL A 34 1.23 4.30 15.75
C VAL A 34 2.15 3.10 16.01
N ASN A 35 1.99 2.43 17.16
CA ASN A 35 2.74 1.21 17.44
C ASN A 35 2.32 0.08 16.50
N ALA A 36 1.00 -0.14 16.33
CA ALA A 36 0.48 -1.12 15.39
C ALA A 36 0.83 -0.80 13.93
N LEU A 37 0.86 0.49 13.57
CA LEU A 37 1.32 0.94 12.26
C LEU A 37 2.75 0.46 11.99
N LYS A 38 3.66 0.63 12.96
CA LYS A 38 5.06 0.22 12.84
C LYS A 38 5.24 -1.30 12.88
N SER A 39 4.65 -1.96 13.88
CA SER A 39 4.88 -3.38 14.11
C SER A 39 4.23 -4.28 13.06
N CYS A 40 3.12 -3.83 12.45
CA CYS A 40 2.35 -4.66 11.51
C CYS A 40 2.48 -4.16 10.07
N ILE A 41 1.93 -2.97 9.76
CA ILE A 41 1.83 -2.49 8.38
C ILE A 41 3.21 -2.16 7.81
N GLU A 42 4.01 -1.38 8.54
CA GLU A 42 5.36 -0.99 8.09
C GLU A 42 6.30 -2.19 8.02
N SER A 43 6.15 -3.16 8.93
CA SER A 43 6.91 -4.41 8.88
C SER A 43 6.66 -5.19 7.58
N ILE A 44 5.39 -5.30 7.14
CA ILE A 44 5.04 -5.93 5.85
C ILE A 44 5.60 -5.13 4.68
N GLU A 45 5.44 -3.80 4.69
CA GLU A 45 5.98 -2.93 3.63
C GLU A 45 7.50 -3.02 3.50
N ASN A 46 8.21 -3.15 4.63
CA ASN A 46 9.65 -3.34 4.66
C ASN A 46 10.03 -4.69 4.07
N ARG A 47 9.33 -5.77 4.43
CA ARG A 47 9.54 -7.10 3.82
C ARG A 47 9.32 -7.06 2.30
N ILE A 48 8.27 -6.39 1.82
CA ILE A 48 8.05 -6.23 0.38
C ILE A 48 9.21 -5.45 -0.26
N ARG A 49 9.68 -4.37 0.38
CA ARG A 49 10.81 -3.58 -0.13
C ARG A 49 12.10 -4.39 -0.22
N ASP A 50 12.36 -5.23 0.76
CA ASP A 50 13.57 -6.06 0.82
C ASP A 50 13.50 -7.19 -0.22
N SER A 51 12.33 -7.77 -0.46
CA SER A 51 12.11 -8.82 -1.47
C SER A 51 12.04 -8.33 -2.91
N TYR A 52 11.67 -7.07 -3.14
CA TYR A 52 11.46 -6.48 -4.47
C TYR A 52 12.28 -5.20 -4.65
N SER A 53 13.62 -5.31 -4.60
CA SER A 53 14.56 -4.19 -4.69
C SER A 53 14.41 -3.34 -5.96
N ASP A 54 13.91 -3.94 -7.04
CA ASP A 54 13.71 -3.29 -8.34
C ASP A 54 12.42 -2.45 -8.40
N TYR A 55 11.58 -2.52 -7.37
CA TYR A 55 10.31 -1.80 -7.29
C TYR A 55 10.37 -0.72 -6.21
N GLU A 56 9.90 0.48 -6.54
CA GLU A 56 9.69 1.50 -5.51
C GLU A 56 8.38 1.22 -4.75
N ILE A 57 8.47 1.09 -3.42
CA ILE A 57 7.31 0.79 -2.57
C ILE A 57 6.67 2.09 -2.07
N ARG A 58 5.38 2.27 -2.33
CA ARG A 58 4.53 3.37 -1.85
C ARG A 58 3.44 2.83 -0.92
N ARG A 59 3.00 3.66 0.03
CA ARG A 59 1.90 3.35 0.98
C ARG A 59 0.64 4.14 0.60
N ALA A 60 -0.52 3.50 0.70
CA ALA A 60 -1.82 4.16 0.74
C ALA A 60 -2.75 3.53 1.78
N PHE A 61 -3.68 4.32 2.31
CA PHE A 61 -4.77 3.82 3.15
C PHE A 61 -6.13 3.94 2.46
N THR A 62 -7.04 3.01 2.74
CA THR A 62 -8.43 3.08 2.24
C THR A 62 -9.32 3.90 3.17
N SER A 63 -9.10 3.87 4.49
CA SER A 63 -9.93 4.60 5.44
C SER A 63 -9.63 6.10 5.48
N GLY A 64 -10.51 6.91 4.88
CA GLY A 64 -10.44 8.37 4.96
C GLY A 64 -10.50 8.92 6.39
N ILE A 65 -11.21 8.24 7.29
CA ILE A 65 -11.28 8.60 8.72
C ILE A 65 -9.92 8.41 9.39
N VAL A 66 -9.24 7.29 9.12
CA VAL A 66 -7.88 7.05 9.63
C VAL A 66 -6.90 8.08 9.09
N ILE A 67 -6.92 8.35 7.79
CA ILE A 67 -6.06 9.36 7.15
C ILE A 67 -6.26 10.73 7.81
N LYS A 68 -7.51 11.17 7.97
CA LYS A 68 -7.85 12.46 8.61
C LYS A 68 -7.37 12.51 10.05
N LYS A 69 -7.59 11.44 10.84
CA LYS A 69 -7.15 11.37 12.24
C LYS A 69 -5.63 11.42 12.36
N LEU A 70 -4.90 10.70 11.52
CA LEU A 70 -3.43 10.70 11.52
C LEU A 70 -2.85 12.07 11.13
N LYS A 71 -3.43 12.72 10.12
CA LYS A 71 -3.05 14.09 9.75
C LYS A 71 -3.28 15.07 10.89
N ASN A 72 -4.47 15.05 11.49
CA ASN A 72 -4.83 16.02 12.55
C ASN A 72 -4.06 15.80 13.85
N ARG A 73 -3.86 14.54 14.27
CA ARG A 73 -3.24 14.22 15.56
C ARG A 73 -1.72 14.21 15.51
N TYR A 74 -1.14 13.76 14.39
CA TYR A 74 0.29 13.51 14.29
C TYR A 74 0.97 14.26 13.13
N GLY A 75 0.22 15.00 12.31
CA GLY A 75 0.76 15.68 11.13
C GLY A 75 1.20 14.72 10.01
N MET A 76 0.75 13.46 10.07
CA MET A 76 1.16 12.42 9.12
C MET A 76 0.31 12.52 7.85
N GLU A 77 0.95 12.82 6.72
CA GLU A 77 0.29 12.89 5.42
C GLU A 77 0.34 11.55 4.70
N ILE A 78 -0.75 10.79 4.81
CA ILE A 78 -0.93 9.52 4.09
C ILE A 78 -1.96 9.73 3.00
N CYS A 79 -1.68 9.22 1.80
CA CYS A 79 -2.59 9.32 0.67
C CYS A 79 -3.63 8.20 0.71
N GLY A 80 -4.84 8.51 0.20
CA GLY A 80 -5.75 7.49 -0.29
C GLY A 80 -5.22 6.84 -1.56
N VAL A 81 -5.79 5.70 -1.95
CA VAL A 81 -5.32 4.89 -3.10
C VAL A 81 -5.31 5.70 -4.40
N ASP A 82 -6.41 6.36 -4.75
CA ASP A 82 -6.48 7.19 -5.97
C ASP A 82 -5.40 8.29 -5.97
N LYS A 83 -5.29 9.08 -4.90
CA LYS A 83 -4.28 10.13 -4.79
C LYS A 83 -2.85 9.59 -4.83
N ALA A 84 -2.61 8.40 -4.29
CA ALA A 84 -1.30 7.76 -4.36
C ALA A 84 -0.96 7.34 -5.80
N LEU A 85 -1.92 6.77 -6.54
CA LEU A 85 -1.75 6.45 -7.95
C LEU A 85 -1.52 7.70 -8.81
N GLN A 86 -2.23 8.81 -8.57
CA GLN A 86 -1.96 10.08 -9.25
C GLN A 86 -0.52 10.56 -9.02
N LYS A 87 -0.02 10.46 -7.78
CA LYS A 87 1.36 10.80 -7.47
C LYS A 87 2.35 9.87 -8.16
N MET A 88 2.11 8.57 -8.19
CA MET A 88 2.95 7.63 -8.94
C MET A 88 2.96 7.94 -10.44
N LYS A 89 1.82 8.32 -11.03
CA LYS A 89 1.80 8.81 -12.41
C LYS A 89 2.70 10.04 -12.59
N ASN A 90 2.54 11.05 -11.72
CA ASN A 90 3.31 12.29 -11.80
C ASN A 90 4.81 12.09 -11.54
N ASP A 91 5.16 11.07 -10.75
CA ASP A 91 6.53 10.69 -10.45
C ASP A 91 7.18 9.85 -11.59
N GLY A 92 6.42 9.53 -12.65
CA GLY A 92 6.93 8.88 -13.87
C GLY A 92 6.87 7.35 -13.88
N PHE A 93 6.08 6.74 -13.00
CA PHE A 93 5.91 5.28 -13.00
C PHE A 93 5.14 4.80 -14.25
N GLU A 94 5.58 3.69 -14.83
CA GLU A 94 4.98 3.08 -16.02
C GLU A 94 4.30 1.74 -15.70
N GLU A 95 4.85 0.97 -14.77
CA GLU A 95 4.29 -0.28 -14.25
C GLU A 95 3.96 -0.14 -12.77
N VAL A 96 2.70 -0.38 -12.41
CA VAL A 96 2.24 -0.29 -11.02
C VAL A 96 1.53 -1.57 -10.59
N ILE A 97 1.94 -2.13 -9.46
CA ILE A 97 1.23 -3.22 -8.78
C ILE A 97 0.56 -2.63 -7.55
N VAL A 98 -0.75 -2.78 -7.43
CA VAL A 98 -1.48 -2.42 -6.22
C VAL A 98 -1.69 -3.68 -5.39
N GLN A 99 -1.01 -3.77 -4.24
CA GLN A 99 -1.13 -4.92 -3.35
C GLN A 99 -1.95 -4.54 -2.10
N PRO A 100 -3.20 -5.01 -1.98
CA PRO A 100 -3.97 -4.85 -0.76
C PRO A 100 -3.42 -5.75 0.36
N LEU A 101 -3.46 -5.26 1.59
CA LEU A 101 -3.22 -6.02 2.83
C LEU A 101 -4.54 -6.41 3.52
N HIS A 102 -5.64 -6.47 2.77
CA HIS A 102 -6.94 -6.87 3.28
C HIS A 102 -6.98 -8.40 3.43
N ILE A 103 -7.71 -8.87 4.43
CA ILE A 103 -7.83 -10.30 4.69
C ILE A 103 -8.79 -10.95 3.69
N ILE A 104 -9.93 -10.31 3.41
CA ILE A 104 -10.99 -10.86 2.54
C ILE A 104 -11.25 -9.96 1.32
N PRO A 105 -11.83 -10.49 0.22
CA PRO A 105 -12.32 -9.71 -0.90
C PRO A 105 -13.67 -9.04 -0.58
N GLY A 106 -13.68 -8.17 0.45
CA GLY A 106 -14.86 -7.41 0.85
C GLY A 106 -15.02 -6.06 0.11
N THR A 107 -15.92 -5.22 0.60
CA THR A 107 -16.18 -3.87 0.04
C THR A 107 -14.91 -3.04 -0.13
N GLU A 108 -14.02 -3.04 0.86
CA GLU A 108 -12.78 -2.25 0.81
C GLU A 108 -11.82 -2.72 -0.29
N TYR A 109 -11.84 -4.01 -0.61
CA TYR A 109 -11.08 -4.56 -1.73
C TYR A 109 -11.73 -4.17 -3.06
N GLU A 110 -13.06 -4.22 -3.15
CA GLU A 110 -13.78 -3.82 -4.35
C GLU A 110 -13.60 -2.32 -4.64
N ASP A 111 -13.60 -1.46 -3.63
CA ASP A 111 -13.28 -0.03 -3.77
C ASP A 111 -11.90 0.20 -4.39
N ILE A 112 -10.89 -0.57 -3.95
CA ILE A 112 -9.55 -0.53 -4.56
C ILE A 112 -9.62 -1.00 -6.02
N LYS A 113 -10.36 -2.08 -6.27
CA LYS A 113 -10.50 -2.67 -7.60
C LYS A 113 -11.13 -1.69 -8.58
N GLU A 114 -12.21 -1.01 -8.22
CA GLU A 114 -12.83 0.03 -9.04
C GLU A 114 -11.84 1.14 -9.40
N VAL A 115 -11.05 1.60 -8.42
CA VAL A 115 -9.99 2.58 -8.67
C VAL A 115 -8.96 2.02 -9.64
N VAL A 116 -8.43 0.82 -9.43
CA VAL A 116 -7.43 0.22 -10.33
C VAL A 116 -7.97 0.04 -11.74
N GLU A 117 -9.21 -0.44 -11.89
CA GLU A 117 -9.87 -0.59 -13.18
C GLU A 117 -10.03 0.74 -13.92
N LYS A 118 -10.34 1.82 -13.21
CA LYS A 118 -10.40 3.17 -13.80
C LYS A 118 -9.06 3.57 -14.42
N TYR A 119 -7.93 3.33 -13.73
CA TYR A 119 -6.60 3.65 -14.25
C TYR A 119 -6.21 2.73 -15.41
N ALA A 120 -6.61 1.46 -15.36
CA ALA A 120 -6.40 0.50 -16.44
C ALA A 120 -7.17 0.92 -17.71
N LYS A 121 -8.46 1.20 -17.59
CA LYS A 121 -9.33 1.68 -18.70
C LYS A 121 -8.81 3.00 -19.28
N GLY A 122 -8.35 3.90 -18.41
CA GLY A 122 -7.74 5.17 -18.81
C GLY A 122 -6.34 5.06 -19.41
N LYS A 123 -5.74 3.86 -19.47
CA LYS A 123 -4.36 3.61 -19.94
C LYS A 123 -3.34 4.57 -19.31
N VAL A 124 -3.52 4.84 -18.02
CA VAL A 124 -2.70 5.83 -17.29
C VAL A 124 -1.27 5.33 -17.11
N PHE A 125 -1.11 4.02 -16.95
CA PHE A 125 0.16 3.30 -16.83
C PHE A 125 0.30 2.35 -18.02
N LYS A 126 1.53 2.01 -18.42
CA LYS A 126 1.77 0.93 -19.40
C LYS A 126 1.24 -0.40 -18.87
N LYS A 127 1.37 -0.62 -17.57
CA LYS A 127 0.82 -1.79 -16.87
C LYS A 127 0.32 -1.40 -15.49
N ILE A 128 -0.89 -1.81 -15.14
CA ILE A 128 -1.38 -1.76 -13.76
C ILE A 128 -2.01 -3.10 -13.41
N MET A 129 -1.69 -3.63 -12.23
CA MET A 129 -2.21 -4.91 -11.73
C MET A 129 -2.73 -4.76 -10.30
N LEU A 130 -3.74 -5.54 -9.95
CA LEU A 130 -4.26 -5.66 -8.59
C LEU A 130 -3.91 -7.04 -8.03
N GLY A 131 -3.26 -7.06 -6.87
CA GLY A 131 -3.00 -8.27 -6.10
C GLY A 131 -4.25 -8.73 -5.36
N LYS A 132 -4.33 -10.03 -5.10
CA LYS A 132 -5.43 -10.64 -4.32
C LYS A 132 -5.25 -10.36 -2.81
N PRO A 133 -6.35 -10.30 -2.04
CA PRO A 133 -6.31 -10.30 -0.58
C PRO A 133 -5.91 -11.68 -0.04
N ALA A 134 -5.70 -11.78 1.27
CA ALA A 134 -5.11 -12.98 1.90
C ALA A 134 -5.99 -14.24 1.83
N LEU A 135 -7.32 -14.11 1.79
CA LEU A 135 -8.29 -15.21 1.71
C LEU A 135 -9.11 -15.06 0.42
N PHE A 136 -8.52 -15.42 -0.73
CA PHE A 136 -9.17 -15.24 -2.04
C PHE A 136 -9.55 -16.57 -2.70
N SER A 137 -8.64 -17.54 -2.74
CA SER A 137 -8.84 -18.87 -3.32
C SER A 137 -8.74 -19.96 -2.26
N TYR A 138 -9.20 -21.17 -2.58
CA TYR A 138 -9.16 -22.31 -1.66
C TYR A 138 -7.75 -22.58 -1.09
N ASP A 139 -6.72 -22.53 -1.95
CA ASP A 139 -5.33 -22.73 -1.55
C ASP A 139 -4.86 -21.65 -0.56
N ASP A 140 -5.35 -20.41 -0.71
CA ASP A 140 -5.04 -19.33 0.22
C ASP A 140 -5.64 -19.59 1.62
N TYR A 141 -6.84 -20.19 1.70
CA TYR A 141 -7.41 -20.58 3.00
C TYR A 141 -6.55 -21.62 3.71
N ILE A 142 -6.06 -22.64 2.98
CA ILE A 142 -5.18 -23.67 3.55
C ILE A 142 -3.87 -23.02 4.03
N ALA A 143 -3.25 -22.19 3.19
CA ALA A 143 -2.01 -21.50 3.54
C ALA A 143 -2.17 -20.60 4.79
N VAL A 144 -3.29 -19.88 4.92
CA VAL A 144 -3.56 -19.04 6.09
C VAL A 144 -3.81 -19.88 7.34
N VAL A 145 -4.54 -20.99 7.24
CA VAL A 145 -4.74 -21.92 8.36
C VAL A 145 -3.40 -22.45 8.86
N ASP A 146 -2.51 -22.87 7.97
CA ASP A 146 -1.18 -23.38 8.33
C ASP A 146 -0.30 -22.29 8.95
N ALA A 147 -0.35 -21.07 8.41
CA ALA A 147 0.36 -19.92 8.96
C ALA A 147 -0.10 -19.55 10.38
N ILE A 148 -1.41 -19.64 10.66
CA ILE A 148 -1.97 -19.39 12.00
C ILE A 148 -1.57 -20.51 12.96
N LYS A 149 -1.65 -21.78 12.53
CA LYS A 149 -1.24 -22.92 13.37
C LYS A 149 0.22 -22.83 13.82
N ALA A 150 1.11 -22.29 12.97
CA ALA A 150 2.51 -22.08 13.32
C ALA A 150 2.75 -20.98 14.38
N GLN A 151 1.71 -20.24 14.80
CA GLN A 151 1.76 -19.20 15.83
C GLN A 151 1.07 -19.62 17.14
N LEU A 152 0.44 -20.80 17.17
CA LEU A 152 -0.19 -21.39 18.35
C LEU A 152 0.82 -22.29 19.08
#